data_AF-A0A9D4HYZ2-F1
#
_entry.id   AF-A0A9D4HYZ2-F1
#
_cell.length_a   1.000
_cell.length_b   1.000
_cell.length_c   1.000
_cell.angle_alpha   90.00
_cell.angle_beta   90.00
_cell.angle_gamma   90.00
#
_symmetry.space_group_name_H-M   'P 1'
#
loop_
_entity.id
_entity.type
_entity.pdbx_description
1 polymer ?
#
loop_
_entity_poly.entity_id
_entity_poly.type
_entity_poly.pdbx_seq_one_letter_code
_entity_poly.pdbx_strand_id
1 'polypeptide(L)'
;MNFKYASSDLEALEAQMHSTRDGLCESILNSAKNRCEEWGIEIQRRTRRRRRMNGELARDAGLSAEEEIARVMKSVLDRFQQDITTRFIRHKDLNSKFGF
;
A
#
# COMPACT_ATOMS: atom_id res chain seq x y z
N MET A 1 26.30 -19.88 -3.38
CA MET A 1 24.99 -19.23 -3.60
C MET A 1 25.02 -18.68 -5.02
N ASN A 2 24.07 -19.05 -5.88
CA ASN A 2 24.09 -18.65 -7.29
C ASN A 2 23.43 -17.25 -7.40
N PHE A 3 24.23 -16.24 -7.73
CA PHE A 3 23.79 -14.84 -7.84
C PHE A 3 22.67 -14.64 -8.88
N LYS A 4 22.61 -15.50 -9.90
CA LYS A 4 21.58 -15.45 -10.95
C LYS A 4 20.21 -15.84 -10.43
N TYR A 5 20.11 -16.96 -9.69
CA TYR A 5 18.85 -17.39 -9.10
C TYR A 5 18.35 -16.37 -8.08
N ALA A 6 19.23 -15.90 -7.19
CA ALA A 6 18.85 -14.89 -6.21
C ALA A 6 18.41 -13.56 -6.85
N SER A 7 19.01 -13.16 -7.99
CA SER A 7 18.56 -11.96 -8.72
C SER A 7 17.20 -12.16 -9.36
N SER A 8 16.96 -13.32 -9.97
CA SER A 8 15.67 -13.68 -10.56
C SER A 8 14.56 -13.74 -9.51
N ASP A 9 14.85 -14.29 -8.33
CA ASP A 9 13.89 -14.36 -7.22
C ASP A 9 13.50 -12.96 -6.73
N LEU A 10 14.47 -12.04 -6.64
CA LEU A 10 14.23 -10.66 -6.24
C LEU A 10 13.41 -9.88 -7.27
N GLU A 11 13.65 -10.08 -8.57
CA GLU A 11 12.85 -9.48 -9.65
C GLU A 11 11.42 -10.02 -9.67
N ALA A 12 11.26 -11.33 -9.47
CA ALA A 12 9.95 -11.96 -9.35
C ALA A 12 9.18 -11.42 -8.13
N LEU A 13 9.86 -11.26 -6.99
CA LEU A 13 9.27 -10.67 -5.79
C LEU A 13 8.83 -9.21 -6.02
N GLU A 14 9.68 -8.40 -6.66
CA GLU A 14 9.37 -6.99 -6.99
C GLU A 14 8.13 -6.88 -7.89
N ALA A 15 8.04 -7.72 -8.92
CA ALA A 15 6.87 -7.79 -9.80
C ALA A 15 5.61 -8.27 -9.07
N GLN A 16 5.74 -9.30 -8.23
CA GLN A 16 4.62 -9.83 -7.46
C GLN A 16 4.07 -8.78 -6.48
N MET A 17 4.94 -8.03 -5.81
CA MET A 17 4.54 -6.97 -4.88
C MET A 17 3.77 -5.85 -5.58
N HIS A 18 4.21 -5.42 -6.77
CA HIS A 18 3.45 -4.46 -7.58
C HIS A 18 2.08 -4.98 -7.98
N SER A 19 2.00 -6.23 -8.44
CA SER A 19 0.77 -6.87 -8.88
C SER A 19 -0.23 -7.06 -7.73
N THR A 20 0.25 -7.37 -6.53
CA THR A 20 -0.61 -7.74 -5.40
C THR A 20 -0.98 -6.55 -4.51
N ARG A 21 -0.28 -5.41 -4.62
CA ARG A 21 -0.45 -4.24 -3.75
C ARG A 21 -1.91 -3.81 -3.58
N ASP A 22 -2.61 -3.59 -4.69
CA ASP A 22 -3.96 -3.05 -4.67
C ASP A 22 -4.97 -4.11 -4.19
N GLY A 23 -4.85 -5.36 -4.66
CA GLY A 23 -5.69 -6.47 -4.20
C GLY A 23 -5.53 -6.80 -2.71
N LEU A 24 -4.32 -6.67 -2.16
CA LEU A 24 -4.06 -6.84 -0.74
C LEU A 24 -4.72 -5.72 0.09
N CYS A 25 -4.63 -4.46 -0.37
CA CYS A 25 -5.30 -3.33 0.29
C CYS A 25 -6.82 -3.52 0.28
N GLU A 26 -7.40 -3.92 -0.85
CA GLU A 26 -8.85 -4.18 -0.97
C GLU A 26 -9.30 -5.33 -0.07
N SER A 27 -8.55 -6.44 -0.05
CA SER A 27 -8.85 -7.60 0.81
C SER A 27 -8.84 -7.24 2.29
N ILE A 28 -7.86 -6.47 2.74
CA ILE A 28 -7.77 -6.06 4.15
C ILE A 28 -8.85 -5.03 4.49
N LEU A 29 -9.15 -4.09 3.59
CA LEU A 29 -10.26 -3.17 3.78
C LEU A 29 -11.59 -3.93 3.92
N ASN A 30 -11.88 -4.88 3.04
CA ASN A 30 -13.09 -5.69 3.13
C ASN A 30 -13.14 -6.50 4.42
N SER A 31 -12.01 -7.11 4.82
CA SER A 31 -11.92 -7.84 6.09
C SER A 31 -12.17 -6.94 7.30
N ALA A 32 -11.65 -5.71 7.27
CA ALA A 32 -11.87 -4.73 8.33
C ALA A 32 -13.34 -4.26 8.37
N LYS A 33 -13.96 -4.01 7.20
CA LYS A 33 -15.39 -3.66 7.10
C LYS A 33 -16.27 -4.74 7.70
N ASN A 34 -16.05 -6.00 7.32
CA ASN A 34 -16.82 -7.14 7.84
C ASN A 34 -16.71 -7.22 9.37
N ARG A 35 -15.52 -7.06 9.94
CA ARG A 35 -15.34 -7.03 11.40
C ARG A 35 -16.05 -5.87 12.08
N CYS A 36 -16.01 -4.68 11.47
CA CYS A 36 -16.74 -3.53 11.99
C CYS A 36 -18.25 -3.78 11.97
N GLU A 37 -18.79 -4.38 10.91
CA GLU A 37 -20.20 -4.78 10.83
C GLU A 37 -20.57 -5.82 11.90
N GLU A 38 -19.76 -6.87 12.06
CA GLU A 38 -19.93 -7.90 13.09
C GLU A 38 -19.96 -7.31 14.51
N TRP A 39 -19.16 -6.27 14.76
CA TRP A 39 -19.07 -5.61 16.07
C TRP A 39 -20.03 -4.42 16.22
N GLY A 40 -20.85 -4.13 15.20
CA GLY A 40 -21.78 -2.99 15.22
C GLY A 40 -21.09 -1.62 15.27
N ILE A 41 -19.85 -1.53 14.76
CA ILE A 41 -19.06 -0.30 14.74
C ILE A 41 -19.35 0.48 13.46
N GLU A 42 -19.81 1.72 13.63
CA GLU A 42 -20.03 2.65 12.52
C GLU A 42 -18.69 3.11 11.92
N ILE A 43 -18.41 2.71 10.68
CA ILE A 43 -17.16 3.01 9.96
C ILE A 43 -17.09 4.49 9.54
N GLN A 44 -18.25 5.13 9.35
CA GLN A 44 -18.31 6.53 8.98
C GLN A 44 -17.80 7.40 10.13
N ARG A 45 -16.87 8.31 9.82
CA ARG A 45 -16.58 9.43 10.73
C ARG A 45 -17.88 10.19 10.94
N ARG A 46 -18.36 10.27 12.19
CA ARG A 46 -19.36 11.28 12.61
C ARG A 46 -18.80 12.65 12.30
N THR A 47 -19.11 13.12 11.10
CA THR A 47 -18.64 14.41 10.64
C THR A 47 -19.53 15.43 11.33
N ARG A 48 -18.99 16.12 12.33
CA ARG A 48 -19.68 17.27 12.89
C ARG A 48 -19.90 18.24 11.74
N ARG A 49 -21.16 18.45 11.32
CA ARG A 49 -21.52 19.45 10.30
C ARG A 49 -20.94 20.80 10.73
N ARG A 50 -19.81 21.20 10.15
CA ARG A 50 -19.41 22.61 10.15
C ARG A 50 -20.35 23.32 9.17
N ARG A 51 -20.82 24.51 9.54
CA ARG A 51 -21.55 25.38 8.61
C ARG A 51 -20.64 25.64 7.42
N ARG A 52 -21.11 25.30 6.21
CA ARG A 52 -20.39 25.66 4.98
C ARG A 52 -20.38 27.18 4.84
N MET A 53 -19.21 27.75 4.56
CA MET A 53 -19.09 29.17 4.23
C MET A 53 -19.36 29.37 2.74
N ASN A 54 -19.91 30.52 2.36
CA ASN A 54 -20.14 30.84 0.95
C ASN A 54 -18.80 30.82 0.20
N GLY A 55 -18.67 29.92 -0.79
CA GLY A 55 -17.44 29.71 -1.57
C GLY A 55 -16.70 28.41 -1.27
N GLU A 56 -17.04 27.67 -0.21
CA GLU A 56 -16.46 26.34 0.03
C GLU A 56 -16.95 25.33 -1.03
N LEU A 57 -16.01 24.65 -1.69
CA LEU A 57 -16.29 23.59 -2.65
C LEU A 57 -16.34 22.26 -1.92
N ALA A 58 -17.12 21.29 -2.43
CA ALA A 58 -17.26 19.97 -1.80
C ALA A 58 -15.93 19.19 -1.65
N ARG A 59 -14.87 19.60 -2.37
CA ARG A 59 -13.51 19.03 -2.28
C ARG A 59 -12.76 19.35 -0.98
N ASP A 60 -13.25 20.29 -0.17
CA ASP A 60 -12.68 20.58 1.15
C ASP A 60 -13.07 19.54 2.21
N ALA A 61 -13.86 18.53 1.83
CA ALA A 61 -14.12 17.36 2.67
C ALA A 61 -12.85 16.50 2.77
N GLY A 62 -12.37 16.27 3.99
CA GLY A 62 -11.27 15.34 4.25
C GLY A 62 -11.60 13.91 3.81
N LEU A 63 -10.56 13.12 3.57
CA LEU A 63 -10.68 11.71 3.18
C LEU A 63 -11.61 10.94 4.13
N SER A 64 -12.40 10.04 3.56
CA SER A 64 -13.16 9.05 4.31
C SER A 64 -12.21 8.14 5.09
N ALA A 65 -12.74 7.43 6.09
CA ALA A 65 -11.94 6.47 6.85
C ALA A 65 -11.30 5.41 5.94
N GLU A 66 -12.04 4.96 4.93
CA GLU A 66 -11.58 3.96 3.97
C GLU A 66 -10.45 4.49 3.08
N GLU A 67 -10.60 5.70 2.54
CA GLU A 67 -9.58 6.34 1.71
C GLU A 67 -8.31 6.64 2.52
N GLU A 68 -8.45 7.04 3.78
CA GLU A 68 -7.32 7.29 4.67
C GLU A 68 -6.56 6.00 4.98
N ILE A 69 -7.27 4.91 5.30
CA ILE A 69 -6.67 3.59 5.54
C ILE A 69 -5.97 3.10 4.27
N ALA A 70 -6.63 3.20 3.11
CA ALA A 70 -6.05 2.82 1.83
C ALA A 70 -4.77 3.62 1.54
N ARG A 71 -4.78 4.94 1.75
CA ARG A 71 -3.63 5.81 1.54
C ARG A 71 -2.45 5.40 2.42
N VAL A 72 -2.69 5.17 3.71
CA VAL A 72 -1.64 4.77 4.66
C VAL A 72 -1.08 3.40 4.29
N MET A 73 -1.94 2.41 4.01
CA MET A 73 -1.48 1.07 3.62
C MET A 73 -0.64 1.09 2.34
N LYS A 74 -1.12 1.75 1.29
CA LYS A 74 -0.37 1.86 0.03
C LYS A 74 0.97 2.55 0.26
N SER A 75 1.01 3.63 1.04
CA SER A 75 2.26 4.31 1.38
C SER A 75 3.27 3.40 2.10
N VAL A 76 2.82 2.54 3.02
CA VAL A 76 3.70 1.59 3.71
C VAL A 76 4.21 0.51 2.75
N LEU A 77 3.34 -0.04 1.89
CA LEU A 77 3.71 -1.04 0.89
C LEU A 77 4.71 -0.48 -0.13
N ASP A 78 4.44 0.72 -0.65
CA ASP A 78 5.34 1.41 -1.58
C ASP A 78 6.72 1.66 -0.94
N ARG A 79 6.75 2.04 0.35
CA ARG A 79 8.00 2.21 1.09
C ARG A 79 8.74 0.90 1.30
N PHE A 80 8.04 -0.16 1.66
CA PHE A 80 8.64 -1.49 1.82
C PHE A 80 9.25 -2.00 0.50
N GLN A 81 8.55 -1.76 -0.61
CA GLN A 81 9.06 -2.05 -1.94
C GLN A 81 10.33 -1.26 -2.26
N GLN A 82 10.31 0.06 -2.03
CA GLN A 82 11.49 0.90 -2.25
C GLN A 82 12.68 0.45 -1.41
N ASP A 83 12.45 0.04 -0.16
CA ASP A 83 13.48 -0.50 0.73
C ASP A 83 14.10 -1.80 0.17
N ILE A 84 13.28 -2.73 -0.32
CA ILE A 84 13.76 -3.96 -0.98
C ILE A 84 14.61 -3.58 -2.19
N THR A 85 14.08 -2.78 -3.11
CA THR A 85 14.81 -2.39 -4.33
C THR A 85 16.15 -1.74 -3.98
N THR A 86 16.18 -0.85 -2.98
CA THR A 86 17.39 -0.13 -2.54
C THR A 86 18.42 -1.05 -1.89
N ARG A 87 17.98 -1.93 -0.96
CA ARG A 87 18.89 -2.83 -0.23
C ARG A 87 19.55 -3.84 -1.16
N PHE A 88 18.87 -4.26 -2.21
CA PHE A 88 19.37 -5.25 -3.16
C PHE A 88 20.03 -4.67 -4.42
N ILE A 89 20.25 -3.36 -4.50
CA ILE A 89 21.04 -2.74 -5.60
C ILE A 89 22.41 -3.41 -5.75
N ARG A 90 23.10 -3.66 -4.63
CA ARG A 90 24.41 -4.33 -4.64
C ARG A 90 24.32 -5.76 -5.17
N HIS A 91 23.21 -6.44 -4.94
CA HIS A 91 23.00 -7.78 -5.47
C HIS A 91 22.79 -7.76 -6.99
N LYS A 92 22.03 -6.77 -7.50
CA LYS A 92 21.88 -6.55 -8.95
C LYS A 92 23.24 -6.24 -9.61
N ASP A 93 24.09 -5.43 -8.97
CA ASP A 93 25.46 -5.14 -9.44
C ASP A 93 26.36 -6.40 -9.44
N LEU A 94 26.31 -7.20 -8.37
CA LEU A 94 27.06 -8.45 -8.28
C LEU A 94 26.60 -9.48 -9.33
N ASN A 95 25.29 -9.60 -9.57
CA ASN A 95 24.77 -10.48 -10.63
C ASN A 95 25.21 -10.00 -12.02
N SER A 96 25.21 -8.69 -12.29
CA SER A 96 25.71 -8.15 -13.56
C SER A 96 27.19 -8.50 -13.83
N LYS A 97 28.02 -8.49 -12.77
CA LYS A 97 29.47 -8.74 -12.87
C LYS A 97 29.86 -10.21 -12.80
N PHE A 98 29.12 -11.02 -12.05
CA PHE A 98 29.51 -12.37 -11.65
C PHE A 98 28.41 -13.43 -11.85
N GLY A 99 27.26 -13.05 -12.40
CA GLY A 99 26.12 -13.93 -12.67
C GLY A 99 26.27 -14.69 -13.97
N PHE A 100 27.29 -15.54 -14.04
CA PHE A 100 27.50 -16.48 -15.16
C PHE A 100 26.59 -17.71 -14.98
#